data_AF-A0A953X820-F1
#
_entry.id   AF-A0A953X820-F1
#
_cell.length_a   1.000
_cell.length_b   1.000
_cell.length_c   1.000
_cell.angle_alpha   90.00
_cell.angle_beta   90.00
_cell.angle_gamma   90.00
#
_symmetry.space_group_name_H-M   'P 1'
#
loop_
_entity.id
_entity.type
_entity.pdbx_description
1 polymer ?
#
loop_
_entity_poly.entity_id
_entity_poly.type
_entity_poly.pdbx_seq_one_letter_code
_entity_poly.pdbx_strand_id
1 'polypeptide(L)'
;MSRRAFILGLVIVGLLVFSLYRAKYGAKDTAAELMSVEAQIEDARHEKATLETELSHMSRREWIEEYARNELGMAPPQPEQMAGERDLDALVGKPVDPVAEEEAREAAEEAPQ
;
A
#
# COMPACT_ATOMS: atom_id res chain seq x y z
N MET A 1 20.84 28.26 64.73
CA MET A 1 20.60 28.08 63.27
C MET A 1 19.26 28.68 62.90
N SER A 2 19.18 29.44 61.81
CA SER A 2 17.90 30.02 61.37
C SER A 2 16.97 28.91 60.88
N ARG A 3 15.74 28.84 61.41
CA ARG A 3 14.73 27.84 61.02
C ARG A 3 14.53 27.76 59.50
N ARG A 4 14.72 28.89 58.81
CA ARG A 4 14.65 29.00 57.35
C ARG A 4 15.73 28.20 56.62
N ALA A 5 16.97 28.20 57.11
CA ALA A 5 18.07 27.43 56.52
C ALA A 5 17.84 25.92 56.69
N PHE A 6 17.27 25.50 57.83
CA PHE A 6 16.91 24.11 58.07
C PHE A 6 15.80 23.62 57.12
N ILE A 7 14.76 24.44 56.92
CA ILE A 7 13.66 24.12 56.00
C ILE A 7 14.16 24.04 54.55
N LEU A 8 15.00 24.99 54.11
CA LEU A 8 15.63 24.95 52.78
C LEU A 8 16.48 23.69 52.58
N GLY A 9 17.29 23.32 53.58
CA GLY A 9 18.06 22.09 53.54
C GLY A 9 17.17 20.86 53.42
N LEU A 10 16.08 20.79 54.18
CA LEU A 10 15.13 19.66 54.12
C LEU A 10 14.44 19.55 52.76
N VAL A 11 14.06 20.68 52.15
CA VAL A 11 13.49 20.71 50.81
C VAL A 11 14.49 20.23 49.76
N ILE A 12 15.75 20.68 49.83
CA ILE A 12 16.81 20.27 48.90
C ILE A 12 17.08 18.77 49.02
N VAL A 13 17.17 18.24 50.23
CA VAL A 13 17.36 16.80 50.48
C VAL A 13 16.16 16.01 49.94
N GLY A 14 14.93 16.47 50.17
CA GLY A 14 13.73 15.83 49.62
C GLY A 14 13.72 15.81 48.09
N LEU A 15 14.09 16.91 47.46
CA LEU A 15 14.24 17.03 46.00
C LEU A 15 15.31 16.08 45.45
N LEU A 16 16.44 15.94 46.14
CA LEU A 16 17.51 15.03 45.76
C LEU A 16 17.07 13.57 45.82
N VAL A 17 16.39 13.16 46.89
CA VAL A 17 15.85 11.79 47.03
C VAL A 17 14.83 11.50 45.94
N PHE A 18 13.92 12.44 45.66
CA PHE A 18 12.91 12.29 44.62
C PHE A 18 13.53 12.20 43.22
N SER A 19 14.50 13.05 42.91
CA SER A 19 15.27 13.02 41.66
C SER A 19 15.97 11.68 41.47
N LEU A 20 16.62 11.18 42.53
CA LEU A 20 17.32 9.89 42.50
C LEU A 20 16.35 8.71 42.30
N TYR A 21 15.17 8.77 42.93
CA TYR A 21 14.11 7.78 42.73
C TYR A 21 13.64 7.79 41.27
N ARG A 22 13.32 8.97 40.72
CA ARG A 22 12.90 9.11 39.32
C ARG A 22 13.99 8.66 38.34
N ALA A 23 15.25 9.00 38.58
CA ALA A 23 16.36 8.56 37.72
C ALA A 23 16.55 7.04 37.76
N LYS A 24 16.47 6.44 38.96
CA LYS A 24 16.67 5.00 39.16
C LYS A 24 15.52 4.15 38.63
N TYR A 25 14.29 4.67 38.67
CA TYR A 25 13.10 3.96 38.18
C TYR A 25 12.74 4.32 36.73
N GLY A 26 12.95 5.57 36.31
CA GLY A 26 12.72 6.00 34.92
C GLY A 26 13.63 5.27 33.92
N ALA A 27 14.88 4.97 34.30
CA ALA A 27 15.76 4.16 33.47
C ALA A 27 15.25 2.72 33.24
N LYS A 28 14.45 2.18 34.17
CA LYS A 28 13.87 0.83 34.03
C LYS A 28 12.66 0.82 33.10
N ASP A 29 11.80 1.83 33.20
CA ASP A 29 10.63 1.95 32.33
C ASP A 29 11.06 2.20 30.88
N THR A 30 12.07 3.06 30.66
CA THR A 30 12.63 3.28 29.31
C THR A 30 13.33 2.04 28.76
N ALA A 31 14.01 1.24 29.59
CA ALA A 31 14.63 -0.01 29.14
C ALA A 31 13.59 -1.08 28.76
N ALA A 32 12.48 -1.17 29.51
CA ALA A 32 11.38 -2.08 29.20
C ALA A 32 10.66 -1.68 27.90
N GLU A 33 10.41 -0.38 27.72
CA GLU A 33 9.83 0.15 26.48
C GLU A 33 10.75 -0.11 25.29
N LEU A 34 12.06 0.12 25.43
CA LEU A 34 13.04 -0.15 24.38
C LEU A 34 13.09 -1.63 24.00
N MET A 35 13.06 -2.54 24.99
CA MET A 35 13.02 -3.97 24.75
C MET A 35 11.73 -4.40 24.04
N SER A 36 10.59 -3.80 24.38
CA SER A 36 9.32 -4.07 23.71
C SER A 36 9.30 -3.59 22.26
N VAL A 37 9.94 -2.46 21.97
CA VAL A 37 10.05 -1.90 20.61
C VAL A 37 11.00 -2.76 19.77
N GLU A 38 12.13 -3.18 20.33
CA GLU A 38 13.07 -4.06 19.63
C GLU A 38 12.42 -5.41 19.27
N ALA A 39 11.64 -5.99 20.20
CA ALA A 39 10.88 -7.21 19.92
C ALA A 39 9.88 -7.04 18.77
N GLN A 40 9.15 -5.92 18.74
CA GLN A 40 8.22 -5.61 17.64
C GLN A 40 8.95 -5.43 16.30
N ILE A 41 10.14 -4.82 16.30
CA ILE A 41 10.96 -4.66 15.08
C ILE A 41 11.39 -6.02 14.55
N GLU A 42 11.82 -6.92 15.43
CA GLU A 42 12.30 -8.25 15.03
C GLU A 42 11.15 -9.10 14.46
N ASP A 43 9.98 -9.08 15.11
CA ASP A 43 8.77 -9.75 14.60
C ASP A 43 8.38 -9.22 13.21
N ALA A 44 8.34 -7.89 13.03
CA ALA A 44 8.01 -7.27 11.75
C ALA A 44 9.04 -7.59 10.64
N ARG A 45 10.32 -7.73 10.99
CA ARG A 45 11.37 -8.16 10.03
C ARG A 45 11.16 -9.61 9.59
N HIS A 46 10.81 -10.49 10.52
CA HIS A 46 10.54 -11.89 10.21
C HIS A 46 9.30 -12.04 9.30
N GLU A 47 8.23 -11.30 9.60
CA GLU A 47 7.02 -11.25 8.77
C GLU A 47 7.34 -10.74 7.36
N LYS A 48 8.11 -9.64 7.26
CA LYS A 48 8.55 -9.11 5.97
C LYS A 48 9.35 -10.14 5.15
N ALA A 49 10.30 -10.84 5.76
CA ALA A 49 11.09 -11.86 5.06
C ALA A 49 10.21 -13.01 4.54
N THR A 50 9.19 -13.39 5.31
CA THR A 50 8.20 -14.40 4.91
C THR A 50 7.40 -13.93 3.71
N LEU A 51 6.85 -12.71 3.76
CA LEU A 51 6.09 -12.12 2.67
C LEU A 51 6.92 -11.89 1.41
N GLU A 52 8.18 -11.46 1.54
CA GLU A 52 9.09 -11.33 0.40
C GLU A 52 9.38 -12.69 -0.25
N THR A 53 9.45 -13.75 0.56
CA THR A 53 9.59 -15.12 0.05
C THR A 53 8.34 -15.51 -0.73
N GLU A 54 7.15 -15.33 -0.18
CA GLU A 54 5.87 -15.59 -0.87
C GLU A 54 5.74 -14.76 -2.17
N LEU A 55 6.09 -13.48 -2.12
CA LEU A 55 6.11 -12.59 -3.27
C LEU A 55 7.09 -13.08 -4.34
N SER A 56 8.27 -13.57 -3.96
CA SER A 56 9.23 -14.14 -4.93
C SER A 56 8.69 -15.39 -5.64
N HIS A 57 7.82 -16.16 -4.98
CA HIS A 57 7.13 -17.28 -5.60
C HIS A 57 6.03 -16.82 -6.56
N MET A 58 5.22 -15.82 -6.18
CA MET A 58 4.12 -15.29 -7.01
C MET A 58 4.60 -14.42 -8.18
N SER A 59 5.69 -13.66 -8.01
CA SER A 59 6.27 -12.81 -9.07
C SER A 59 6.97 -13.59 -10.18
N ARG A 60 7.07 -14.91 -10.03
CA ARG A 60 7.65 -15.77 -11.07
C ARG A 60 6.77 -15.73 -12.31
N ARG A 61 7.38 -15.50 -13.49
CA ARG A 61 6.66 -15.37 -14.78
C ARG A 61 5.70 -16.54 -15.03
N GLU A 62 6.10 -17.75 -14.66
CA GLU A 62 5.27 -18.95 -14.77
C GLU A 62 3.96 -18.85 -13.96
N TRP A 63 3.98 -18.29 -12.75
CA TRP A 63 2.78 -18.10 -11.93
C TRP A 63 1.85 -17.04 -12.53
N ILE A 64 2.43 -15.93 -13.02
CA ILE A 64 1.66 -14.87 -13.67
C ILE A 64 0.95 -15.40 -14.92
N GLU A 65 1.63 -16.21 -15.73
CA GLU A 65 1.07 -16.80 -16.95
C GLU A 65 -0.03 -17.82 -16.64
N GLU A 66 0.15 -18.63 -15.59
CA GLU A 66 -0.86 -19.56 -15.10
C GLU A 66 -2.08 -18.85 -14.52
N TYR A 67 -1.88 -17.83 -13.69
CA TYR A 67 -2.96 -17.02 -13.12
C TYR A 67 -3.74 -16.25 -14.21
N ALA A 68 -3.02 -15.67 -15.18
CA ALA A 68 -3.64 -14.99 -16.32
C ALA A 68 -4.51 -15.94 -17.15
N ARG A 69 -4.03 -17.17 -17.41
CA ARG A 69 -4.81 -18.18 -18.14
C ARG A 69 -6.02 -18.68 -17.37
N ASN A 70 -5.83 -19.05 -16.10
CA ASN A 70 -6.82 -19.79 -15.33
C ASN A 70 -7.86 -18.87 -14.70
N GLU A 71 -7.44 -17.74 -14.13
CA GLU A 71 -8.31 -16.89 -13.33
C GLU A 71 -8.82 -15.68 -14.13
N LEU A 72 -7.97 -15.10 -15.00
CA LEU A 72 -8.34 -13.93 -15.81
C LEU A 72 -8.88 -14.29 -17.20
N GLY A 73 -8.87 -15.57 -17.57
CA GLY A 73 -9.32 -16.02 -18.89
C GLY A 73 -8.47 -15.49 -20.05
N MET A 74 -7.28 -14.96 -19.77
CA MET A 74 -6.33 -14.41 -20.75
C MET A 74 -5.50 -15.54 -21.38
N ALA A 75 -6.20 -16.53 -21.94
CA ALA A 75 -5.58 -17.60 -22.72
C ALA A 75 -5.32 -17.13 -24.17
N PRO A 76 -4.36 -17.75 -24.88
CA PRO A 76 -4.20 -17.50 -26.31
C PRO A 76 -5.54 -17.71 -27.02
N PRO A 77 -5.97 -16.77 -27.89
CA PRO A 77 -7.26 -16.90 -28.56
C PRO A 77 -7.27 -18.20 -29.36
N GLN A 78 -8.31 -19.01 -29.18
CA GLN A 78 -8.45 -20.21 -29.98
C GLN A 78 -8.69 -19.83 -31.46
N PRO A 79 -8.30 -20.68 -32.43
CA PRO A 79 -8.49 -20.38 -33.86
C PRO A 79 -9.93 -20.00 -34.22
N GLU A 80 -10.91 -20.57 -33.51
CA GLU A 80 -12.34 -20.32 -33.65
C GLU A 80 -12.78 -18.93 -33.15
N GLN A 81 -11.94 -18.29 -32.31
CA GLN A 81 -12.16 -16.95 -31.74
C GLN A 81 -11.39 -15.87 -32.50
N MET A 82 -10.51 -16.25 -33.44
CA MET A 82 -9.82 -15.31 -34.31
C MET A 82 -10.69 -15.00 -35.54
N ALA A 83 -11.22 -13.78 -35.60
CA ALA A 83 -11.95 -13.31 -36.77
C ALA A 83 -10.99 -13.07 -37.95
N GLY A 84 -11.31 -13.62 -39.11
CA GLY A 84 -10.61 -13.28 -40.35
C GLY A 84 -11.04 -11.91 -40.88
N GLU A 85 -10.23 -11.28 -41.73
CA GLU A 85 -10.51 -9.95 -42.31
C GLU A 85 -11.91 -9.84 -42.95
N ARG A 86 -12.44 -10.96 -43.46
CA ARG A 86 -13.75 -11.02 -44.12
C ARG A 86 -14.94 -11.01 -43.15
N ASP A 87 -14.72 -11.36 -41.89
CA ASP A 87 -15.76 -11.47 -40.87
C ASP A 87 -15.83 -10.23 -39.96
N LEU A 88 -14.84 -9.34 -40.06
CA LEU A 88 -14.71 -8.14 -39.22
C LEU A 88 -15.93 -7.21 -39.33
N ASP A 89 -16.47 -7.03 -40.54
CA ASP A 89 -17.64 -6.16 -40.78
C ASP A 89 -18.90 -6.66 -40.03
N ALA A 90 -19.02 -7.97 -39.81
CA ALA A 90 -20.15 -8.56 -39.10
C ALA A 90 -19.99 -8.54 -37.57
N LEU A 91 -18.74 -8.53 -37.09
CA LEU A 91 -18.40 -8.61 -35.66
C LEU A 91 -18.23 -7.24 -35.00
N VAL A 92 -17.58 -6.29 -35.68
CA VAL A 92 -17.23 -4.98 -35.14
C VAL A 92 -18.06 -3.86 -35.80
N GLY A 93 -18.75 -4.18 -36.90
CA GLY A 93 -19.46 -3.22 -37.72
C GLY A 93 -18.55 -2.58 -38.78
N LYS A 94 -19.16 -1.87 -39.73
CA LYS A 94 -18.41 -1.17 -40.78
C LYS A 94 -17.58 -0.04 -40.16
N PRO A 95 -16.35 0.21 -40.66
CA PRO A 95 -15.56 1.36 -40.23
C PRO A 95 -16.38 2.64 -40.38
N VAL A 96 -16.52 3.37 -39.28
CA VAL A 96 -17.12 4.69 -39.29
C VAL A 96 -16.07 5.67 -39.81
N ASP A 97 -16.34 6.33 -40.93
CA ASP A 97 -15.53 7.46 -41.37
C ASP A 97 -15.94 8.68 -40.54
N PRO A 98 -15.09 9.17 -39.63
CA PRO A 98 -15.45 10.25 -38.72
C PRO A 98 -15.79 11.54 -39.45
N VAL A 99 -15.23 11.76 -40.64
CA VAL A 99 -15.48 12.97 -41.45
C VAL A 99 -16.88 12.90 -42.07
N ALA A 100 -17.28 11.73 -42.60
CA ALA A 100 -18.61 11.55 -43.17
C ALA A 100 -19.72 11.57 -42.10
N GLU A 101 -19.42 11.14 -40.87
CA GLU A 101 -20.36 11.27 -39.75
C GLU A 101 -20.52 12.70 -39.25
N GLU A 102 -19.44 13.50 -39.24
CA GLU A 102 -19.52 14.93 -38.91
C GLU A 102 -20.32 15.70 -39.97
N GLU A 103 -20.07 15.46 -41.27
CA GLU A 103 -20.82 16.07 -42.37
C GLU A 103 -22.31 15.69 -42.34
N ALA A 104 -22.64 14.44 -42.00
CA ALA A 104 -24.04 13.99 -41.87
C ALA A 104 -24.75 14.58 -40.63
N ARG A 105 -24.02 14.86 -39.55
CA ARG A 105 -24.56 15.54 -38.36
C ARG A 105 -24.78 17.02 -38.61
N GLU A 106 -23.82 17.72 -39.23
CA GLU A 106 -23.97 19.14 -39.60
C GLU A 106 -25.13 19.33 -40.60
N ALA A 107 -25.27 18.45 -41.60
CA ALA A 107 -26.38 18.50 -42.55
C ALA A 107 -27.75 18.21 -41.90
N ALA A 108 -27.79 17.44 -40.81
CA ALA A 108 -29.01 17.19 -40.05
C ALA A 108 -29.35 18.36 -39.09
N GLU A 109 -28.36 19.15 -38.69
CA GLU A 109 -28.53 20.33 -37.82
C GLU A 109 -28.89 21.60 -38.61
N GLU A 110 -28.51 21.69 -39.89
CA GLU A 110 -28.84 22.81 -40.78
C GLU A 110 -30.20 22.69 -41.51
N ALA A 111 -30.95 21.61 -41.33
CA ALA A 111 -32.31 21.51 -41.86
C ALA A 111 -33.29 22.34 -40.98
N PRO A 112 -33.89 23.44 -41.48
CA PRO A 112 -34.86 24.20 -40.69
C PRO A 112 -36.16 23.40 -40.54
N GLN A 113 -36.81 23.55 -39.38
CA GLN A 113 -38.19 23.09 -39.12
C GLN A 113 -39.20 23.72 -40.08
#